data_AF-A0A8J8FAM2-F1
#
_entry.id   AF-A0A8J8FAM2-F1
#
_cell.length_a   1.000
_cell.length_b   1.000
_cell.length_c   1.000
_cell.angle_alpha   90.00
_cell.angle_beta   90.00
_cell.angle_gamma   90.00
#
_symmetry.space_group_name_H-M   'P 1'
#
loop_
_entity.id
_entity.type
_entity.pdbx_description
1 polymer ?
#
loop_
_entity_poly.entity_id
_entity_poly.type
_entity_poly.pdbx_seq_one_letter_code
_entity_poly.pdbx_strand_id
1 'polypeptide(L)'
;MGLGHRVACATKQKLGIDDGYDALEVTPKLGERLYSELPERKSISVQPSKDGGGPKDAIDLLTAVHNPSAGPHSFELQYVNGLVGFQWVMATKAAQNQMQRQLDRFYPDAHIDVSEHDQPTLLPLEEGRYVAGAYLRLRKREDGRHLYPIRHMDIEGFENDPYGSIAAEMVGERETDINTDLAVQTIFESVSNDWWKGGLLSPSIDDIADELKNPRRDEGFKHALKKELFPNKFDVVGEDRDPSNKDKQAANTVREQRGEKGFRLNLRIVGVSDDPQMAIQRVAETAQQFDAYYESKTEQGFEVVPLYDKNLIRELERAYGRTRADRKLVMGVRGAAGLMHIPNNDINTQDVKWSLTSHAGDVPANAPRFTDYHEPDDVSWEKDVRSFELDGDGDQWRYDIPSTWVDPEEYGDWTPGEEQDREQQETDADSEMVKA
;
A
#
# COMPACT_ATOMS: atom_id res chain seq x y z
N MET A 1 -27.81 -9.30 -14.77
CA MET A 1 -28.09 -9.27 -13.32
C MET A 1 -28.12 -7.82 -12.90
N GLY A 2 -29.32 -7.27 -12.63
CA GLY A 2 -29.58 -5.85 -12.78
C GLY A 2 -30.44 -5.26 -11.66
N LEU A 3 -30.11 -4.02 -11.28
CA LEU A 3 -30.81 -3.07 -10.41
C LEU A 3 -31.18 -3.52 -8.98
N GLY A 4 -31.65 -4.75 -8.75
CA GLY A 4 -32.05 -5.24 -7.42
C GLY A 4 -30.89 -5.30 -6.42
N HIS A 5 -29.73 -5.79 -6.85
CA HIS A 5 -28.53 -5.88 -6.00
C HIS A 5 -27.99 -4.50 -5.58
N ARG A 6 -28.10 -3.51 -6.48
CA ARG A 6 -27.62 -2.13 -6.26
C ARG A 6 -28.43 -1.38 -5.21
N VAL A 7 -29.76 -1.53 -5.26
CA VAL A 7 -30.64 -0.93 -4.26
C VAL A 7 -30.46 -1.64 -2.93
N ALA A 8 -30.26 -2.96 -2.93
CA ALA A 8 -29.99 -3.72 -1.72
C ALA A 8 -28.70 -3.27 -1.02
N CYS A 9 -27.54 -3.22 -1.69
CA CYS A 9 -26.28 -2.80 -1.05
C CYS A 9 -26.30 -1.34 -0.57
N ALA A 10 -26.82 -0.40 -1.37
CA ALA A 10 -26.92 1.01 -0.96
C ALA A 10 -27.91 1.24 0.20
N THR A 11 -28.94 0.40 0.30
CA THR A 11 -29.91 0.44 1.40
C THR A 11 -29.37 -0.25 2.65
N LYS A 12 -28.66 -1.38 2.49
CA LYS A 12 -27.99 -2.09 3.59
C LYS A 12 -26.85 -1.28 4.22
N GLN A 13 -26.07 -0.56 3.41
CA GLN A 13 -25.05 0.39 3.89
C GLN A 13 -25.66 1.54 4.70
N LYS A 14 -26.83 2.04 4.29
CA LYS A 14 -27.59 3.07 5.06
C LYS A 14 -28.25 2.52 6.33
N LEU A 15 -28.47 1.22 6.41
CA LEU A 15 -29.11 0.53 7.53
C LEU A 15 -28.12 -0.17 8.47
N GLY A 16 -26.82 -0.20 8.14
CA GLY A 16 -25.78 -0.87 8.93
C GLY A 16 -25.90 -2.40 8.95
N ILE A 17 -26.42 -3.00 7.87
CA ILE A 17 -26.72 -4.45 7.79
C ILE A 17 -25.66 -5.22 6.98
N ASP A 18 -24.80 -4.52 6.24
CA ASP A 18 -23.81 -5.08 5.30
C ASP A 18 -22.66 -4.07 5.15
N ASP A 19 -21.41 -4.53 5.10
CA ASP A 19 -20.21 -3.67 5.10
C ASP A 19 -20.05 -2.86 3.80
N GLY A 20 -20.92 -3.11 2.81
CA GLY A 20 -21.02 -2.37 1.56
C GLY A 20 -19.99 -2.78 0.51
N TYR A 21 -19.26 -3.86 0.77
CA TYR A 21 -18.28 -4.48 -0.11
C TYR A 21 -18.92 -5.51 -1.04
N ASP A 22 -18.18 -5.84 -2.10
CA ASP A 22 -18.45 -6.95 -3.00
C ASP A 22 -17.13 -7.68 -3.27
N ALA A 23 -17.21 -8.96 -3.63
CA ALA A 23 -16.07 -9.76 -4.05
C ALA A 23 -16.36 -10.33 -5.45
N LEU A 24 -15.41 -10.18 -6.36
CA LEU A 24 -15.52 -10.69 -7.72
C LEU A 24 -14.65 -11.91 -7.89
N GLU A 25 -15.21 -12.98 -8.41
CA GLU A 25 -14.43 -14.14 -8.84
C GLU A 25 -13.47 -13.73 -9.97
N VAL A 26 -12.21 -14.14 -9.83
CA VAL A 26 -11.17 -14.02 -10.81
C VAL A 26 -11.45 -15.05 -11.89
N THR A 27 -12.05 -14.57 -12.98
CA THR A 27 -12.27 -15.34 -14.21
C THR A 27 -11.17 -15.02 -15.22
N PRO A 28 -10.91 -15.89 -16.22
CA PRO A 28 -9.93 -15.61 -17.27
C PRO A 28 -10.18 -14.27 -17.97
N LYS A 29 -11.45 -13.92 -18.19
CA LYS A 29 -11.85 -12.63 -18.77
C LYS A 29 -11.52 -11.44 -17.87
N LEU A 30 -11.64 -11.59 -16.55
CA LEU A 30 -11.25 -10.54 -15.61
C LEU A 30 -9.73 -10.41 -15.57
N GLY A 31 -8.99 -11.52 -15.51
CA GLY A 31 -7.54 -11.55 -15.58
C GLY A 31 -7.02 -10.86 -16.85
N GLU A 32 -7.48 -11.29 -18.03
CA GLU A 32 -7.10 -10.68 -19.32
C GLU A 32 -7.34 -9.17 -19.30
N ARG A 33 -8.51 -8.73 -18.82
CA ARG A 33 -8.86 -7.31 -18.74
C ARG A 33 -7.93 -6.50 -17.82
N LEU A 34 -7.43 -7.10 -16.73
CA LEU A 34 -6.57 -6.40 -15.78
C LEU A 34 -5.09 -6.39 -16.22
N TYR A 35 -4.65 -7.40 -16.99
CA TYR A 35 -3.27 -7.52 -17.46
C TYR A 35 -3.01 -6.99 -18.87
N SER A 36 -4.00 -6.96 -19.76
CA SER A 36 -3.79 -6.68 -21.20
C SER A 36 -3.29 -5.27 -21.52
N GLU A 37 -3.41 -4.32 -20.59
CA GLU A 37 -3.07 -2.90 -20.79
C GLU A 37 -2.08 -2.37 -19.76
N LEU A 38 -1.28 -3.25 -19.13
CA LEU A 38 -0.28 -2.79 -18.16
C LEU A 38 0.86 -2.05 -18.85
N PRO A 39 1.21 -0.83 -18.39
CA PRO A 39 2.33 -0.10 -18.94
C PRO A 39 3.65 -0.80 -18.59
N GLU A 40 4.56 -0.89 -19.56
CA GLU A 40 5.93 -1.37 -19.35
C GLU A 40 6.67 -0.47 -18.33
N ARG A 41 6.86 -0.97 -17.12
CA ARG A 41 7.54 -0.33 -15.98
C ARG A 41 8.22 -1.41 -15.16
N LYS A 42 9.45 -1.20 -14.70
CA LYS A 42 10.06 -2.14 -13.74
C LYS A 42 9.69 -1.72 -12.31
N SER A 43 9.55 -2.69 -11.43
CA SER A 43 9.45 -2.41 -10.00
C SER A 43 10.83 -2.28 -9.36
N ILE A 44 10.90 -1.50 -8.29
CA ILE A 44 12.02 -1.43 -7.36
C ILE A 44 11.51 -2.05 -6.05
N SER A 45 11.98 -3.24 -5.72
CA SER A 45 11.67 -3.94 -4.48
C SER A 45 12.66 -3.50 -3.39
N VAL A 46 12.16 -3.27 -2.18
CA VAL A 46 12.98 -2.84 -1.05
C VAL A 46 12.79 -3.79 0.12
N GLN A 47 13.89 -4.39 0.54
CA GLN A 47 13.98 -5.17 1.77
C GLN A 47 14.52 -4.25 2.89
N PRO A 48 13.70 -3.89 3.89
CA PRO A 48 14.07 -2.92 4.91
C PRO A 48 15.18 -3.44 5.84
N SER A 49 15.98 -2.53 6.39
CA SER A 49 16.87 -2.81 7.53
C SER A 49 16.19 -2.42 8.83
N LYS A 50 16.50 -3.13 9.92
CA LYS A 50 16.01 -2.76 11.27
C LYS A 50 16.67 -1.49 11.80
N ASP A 51 17.91 -1.22 11.40
CA ASP A 51 18.75 -0.16 11.97
C ASP A 51 18.65 1.18 11.23
N GLY A 52 17.77 1.29 10.23
CA GLY A 52 17.53 2.51 9.46
C GLY A 52 16.09 2.62 8.95
N GLY A 53 15.69 3.79 8.45
CA GLY A 53 14.40 4.03 7.82
C GLY A 53 13.37 4.79 8.66
N GLY A 54 12.10 4.53 8.35
CA GLY A 54 10.94 5.19 8.95
C GLY A 54 10.53 6.50 8.24
N PRO A 55 9.49 7.17 8.74
CA PRO A 55 8.92 8.34 8.08
C PRO A 55 9.87 9.54 7.95
N LYS A 56 10.93 9.64 8.76
CA LYS A 56 11.89 10.75 8.69
C LYS A 56 12.74 10.68 7.42
N ASP A 57 13.30 9.51 7.12
CA ASP A 57 14.11 9.29 5.92
C ASP A 57 13.26 9.43 4.65
N ALA A 58 11.96 9.08 4.75
CA ALA A 58 11.01 9.27 3.67
C ALA A 58 10.75 10.75 3.32
N ILE A 59 10.82 11.68 4.28
CA ILE A 59 10.69 13.12 3.99
C ILE A 59 11.81 13.56 3.04
N ASP A 60 13.04 13.14 3.30
CA ASP A 60 14.19 13.51 2.47
C ASP A 60 14.16 12.80 1.11
N LEU A 61 13.81 11.51 1.09
CA LEU A 61 13.58 10.75 -0.14
C LEU A 61 12.57 11.44 -1.05
N LEU A 62 11.35 11.66 -0.54
CA LEU A 62 10.25 12.26 -1.30
C LEU A 62 10.58 13.68 -1.74
N THR A 63 11.27 14.46 -0.89
CA THR A 63 11.77 15.79 -1.26
C THR A 63 12.76 15.72 -2.43
N ALA A 64 13.64 14.72 -2.46
CA ALA A 64 14.66 14.58 -3.49
C ALA A 64 14.09 14.05 -4.82
N VAL A 65 13.07 13.20 -4.80
CA VAL A 65 12.43 12.66 -6.02
C VAL A 65 11.32 13.54 -6.57
N HIS A 66 10.95 14.62 -5.87
CA HIS A 66 9.84 15.48 -6.28
C HIS A 66 10.06 16.12 -7.66
N ASN A 67 9.25 15.72 -8.64
CA ASN A 67 9.30 16.19 -10.01
C ASN A 67 7.88 16.25 -10.62
N PRO A 68 7.29 17.46 -10.74
CA PRO A 68 5.92 17.64 -11.25
C PRO A 68 5.70 17.13 -12.68
N SER A 69 6.77 16.90 -13.45
CA SER A 69 6.69 16.45 -14.84
C SER A 69 6.81 14.92 -15.00
N ALA A 70 7.03 14.17 -13.91
CA ALA A 70 7.33 12.74 -13.97
C ALA A 70 6.09 11.84 -14.11
N GLY A 71 4.88 12.38 -13.92
CA GLY A 71 3.62 11.64 -13.95
C GLY A 71 3.37 10.82 -12.66
N PRO A 72 2.31 9.98 -12.64
CA PRO A 72 1.92 9.22 -11.46
C PRO A 72 2.85 8.03 -11.21
N HIS A 73 3.31 7.89 -9.98
CA HIS A 73 4.12 6.79 -9.47
C HIS A 73 3.29 5.95 -8.51
N SER A 74 3.76 4.75 -8.19
CA SER A 74 3.12 3.84 -7.24
C SER A 74 4.11 3.48 -6.14
N PHE A 75 3.63 3.51 -4.89
CA PHE A 75 4.25 2.85 -3.75
C PHE A 75 3.28 1.79 -3.25
N GLU A 76 3.77 0.56 -3.07
CA GLU A 76 2.97 -0.63 -2.82
C GLU A 76 3.52 -1.36 -1.59
N LEU A 77 2.70 -1.46 -0.55
CA LEU A 77 2.87 -2.36 0.57
C LEU A 77 2.08 -3.63 0.24
N GLN A 78 2.76 -4.76 0.13
CA GLN A 78 2.17 -6.03 -0.31
C GLN A 78 2.34 -7.10 0.77
N TYR A 79 1.32 -7.90 1.00
CA TYR A 79 1.38 -9.16 1.73
C TYR A 79 1.06 -10.26 0.73
N VAL A 80 2.09 -11.01 0.36
CA VAL A 80 2.02 -12.08 -0.65
C VAL A 80 2.85 -13.25 -0.15
N ASN A 81 2.32 -14.47 -0.26
CA ASN A 81 3.02 -15.70 0.17
C ASN A 81 3.53 -15.63 1.63
N GLY A 82 2.74 -15.03 2.52
CA GLY A 82 3.07 -14.91 3.94
C GLY A 82 4.12 -13.85 4.28
N LEU A 83 4.58 -13.04 3.32
CA LEU A 83 5.60 -12.02 3.54
C LEU A 83 5.11 -10.62 3.20
N VAL A 84 5.50 -9.66 4.04
CA VAL A 84 5.28 -8.23 3.80
C VAL A 84 6.45 -7.65 3.02
N GLY A 85 6.17 -7.07 1.86
CA GLY A 85 7.12 -6.45 0.93
C GLY A 85 6.79 -5.00 0.59
N PHE A 86 7.81 -4.25 0.16
CA PHE A 86 7.72 -2.84 -0.21
C PHE A 86 8.20 -2.66 -1.65
N GLN A 87 7.36 -2.07 -2.48
CA GLN A 87 7.62 -1.93 -3.90
C GLN A 87 7.35 -0.50 -4.39
N TRP A 88 8.24 0.02 -5.24
CA TRP A 88 8.04 1.26 -5.98
C TRP A 88 7.91 0.97 -7.47
N VAL A 89 6.92 1.57 -8.14
CA VAL A 89 6.78 1.49 -9.60
C VAL A 89 6.65 2.89 -10.17
N MET A 90 7.69 3.31 -10.89
CA MET A 90 7.81 4.69 -11.38
C MET A 90 7.24 4.82 -12.79
N ALA A 91 6.68 5.98 -13.13
CA ALA A 91 6.03 6.20 -14.42
C ALA A 91 7.01 6.22 -15.61
N THR A 92 8.27 6.55 -15.35
CA THR A 92 9.30 6.66 -16.39
C THR A 92 10.61 6.04 -15.92
N LYS A 93 11.42 5.55 -16.87
CA LYS A 93 12.77 5.03 -16.58
C LYS A 93 13.68 6.07 -15.92
N ALA A 94 13.52 7.35 -16.27
CA ALA A 94 14.27 8.43 -15.63
C ALA A 94 13.91 8.59 -14.14
N ALA A 95 12.61 8.55 -13.82
CA ALA A 95 12.12 8.59 -12.45
C ALA A 95 12.51 7.32 -11.66
N GLN A 96 12.49 6.15 -12.30
CA GLN A 96 12.97 4.89 -11.71
C GLN A 96 14.45 4.99 -11.32
N ASN A 97 15.32 5.39 -12.25
CA ASN A 97 16.75 5.54 -11.98
C ASN A 97 17.00 6.59 -10.89
N GLN A 98 16.21 7.67 -10.83
CA GLN A 98 16.30 8.66 -9.77
C GLN A 98 15.87 8.09 -8.42
N MET A 99 14.73 7.39 -8.38
CA MET A 99 14.20 6.75 -7.16
C MET A 99 15.20 5.75 -6.60
N GLN A 100 15.72 4.83 -7.41
CA GLN A 100 16.74 3.85 -7.00
C GLN A 100 17.94 4.54 -6.33
N ARG A 101 18.54 5.53 -6.99
CA ARG A 101 19.67 6.29 -6.41
C ARG A 101 19.33 7.01 -5.10
N GLN A 102 18.09 7.47 -4.94
CA GLN A 102 17.69 8.12 -3.69
C GLN A 102 17.39 7.09 -2.61
N LEU A 103 16.83 5.93 -2.94
CA LEU A 103 16.68 4.81 -2.01
C LEU A 103 18.05 4.35 -1.50
N ASP A 104 19.03 4.13 -2.38
CA ASP A 104 20.40 3.77 -1.97
C ASP A 104 21.03 4.82 -1.03
N ARG A 105 20.69 6.10 -1.24
CA ARG A 105 21.23 7.20 -0.45
C ARG A 105 20.59 7.32 0.93
N PHE A 106 19.26 7.23 1.00
CA PHE A 106 18.49 7.48 2.22
C PHE A 106 18.22 6.21 3.03
N TYR A 107 18.35 5.04 2.41
CA TYR A 107 18.21 3.73 3.04
C TYR A 107 19.42 2.84 2.70
N PRO A 108 20.64 3.24 3.10
CA PRO A 108 21.87 2.55 2.68
C PRO A 108 21.93 1.09 3.14
N ASP A 109 21.28 0.74 4.26
CA ASP A 109 21.26 -0.62 4.80
C ASP A 109 20.10 -1.47 4.26
N ALA A 110 19.18 -0.89 3.49
CA ALA A 110 18.15 -1.65 2.81
C ALA A 110 18.75 -2.38 1.60
N HIS A 111 18.20 -3.56 1.28
CA HIS A 111 18.54 -4.22 0.03
C HIS A 111 17.53 -3.79 -1.04
N ILE A 112 18.05 -3.25 -2.14
CA ILE A 112 17.25 -2.65 -3.21
C ILE A 112 17.47 -3.47 -4.47
N ASP A 113 16.39 -4.03 -5.00
CA ASP A 113 16.40 -4.82 -6.23
C ASP A 113 15.49 -4.21 -7.29
N VAL A 114 15.90 -4.28 -8.56
CA VAL A 114 15.10 -3.78 -9.67
C VAL A 114 14.69 -4.95 -10.52
N SER A 115 13.38 -5.16 -10.65
CA SER A 115 12.84 -6.31 -11.36
C SER A 115 13.37 -6.40 -12.79
N GLU A 116 13.70 -7.62 -13.19
CA GLU A 116 14.04 -7.95 -14.57
C GLU A 116 12.83 -7.76 -15.49
N HIS A 117 11.62 -8.00 -14.97
CA HIS A 117 10.36 -7.89 -15.67
C HIS A 117 9.89 -6.44 -15.79
N ASP A 118 9.34 -6.12 -16.95
CA ASP A 118 8.79 -4.81 -17.29
C ASP A 118 7.29 -4.69 -16.99
N GLN A 119 6.67 -5.68 -16.36
CA GLN A 119 5.25 -5.64 -15.99
C GLN A 119 5.02 -6.24 -14.59
N PRO A 120 5.37 -5.51 -13.51
CA PRO A 120 5.20 -6.00 -12.16
C PRO A 120 3.71 -6.11 -11.83
N THR A 121 3.29 -7.28 -11.38
CA THR A 121 1.94 -7.54 -10.89
C THR A 121 1.70 -6.83 -9.56
N LEU A 122 0.47 -6.35 -9.32
CA LEU A 122 0.06 -5.80 -8.03
C LEU A 122 -0.22 -6.91 -7.00
N LEU A 123 -1.05 -7.89 -7.36
CA LEU A 123 -1.31 -9.12 -6.61
C LEU A 123 -1.54 -10.26 -7.60
N PRO A 124 -1.12 -11.50 -7.27
CA PRO A 124 -1.40 -12.66 -8.12
C PRO A 124 -2.91 -12.84 -8.29
N LEU A 125 -3.35 -13.07 -9.53
CA LEU A 125 -4.75 -13.31 -9.88
C LEU A 125 -4.89 -14.70 -10.46
N GLU A 126 -5.18 -15.67 -9.61
CA GLU A 126 -5.41 -17.05 -10.02
C GLU A 126 -6.91 -17.28 -10.24
N GLU A 127 -7.24 -18.08 -11.26
CA GLU A 127 -8.64 -18.41 -11.56
C GLU A 127 -9.32 -19.09 -10.36
N GLY A 128 -10.56 -18.68 -10.07
CA GLY A 128 -11.36 -19.22 -8.97
C GLY A 128 -11.14 -18.54 -7.62
N ARG A 129 -10.11 -17.69 -7.47
CA ARG A 129 -9.97 -16.80 -6.30
C ARG A 129 -10.90 -15.60 -6.42
N TYR A 130 -11.04 -14.82 -5.35
CA TYR A 130 -11.97 -13.70 -5.24
C TYR A 130 -11.23 -12.41 -4.90
N VAL A 131 -11.54 -11.33 -5.62
CA VAL A 131 -10.94 -10.00 -5.41
C VAL A 131 -11.95 -9.03 -4.81
N ALA A 132 -11.54 -8.35 -3.74
CA ALA A 132 -12.25 -7.26 -3.11
C ALA A 132 -11.39 -5.99 -3.08
N GLY A 133 -12.01 -4.83 -2.84
CA GLY A 133 -11.25 -3.59 -2.77
C GLY A 133 -11.95 -2.45 -2.04
N ALA A 134 -11.14 -1.52 -1.56
CA ALA A 134 -11.55 -0.24 -1.03
C ALA A 134 -10.63 0.87 -1.53
N TYR A 135 -11.10 2.10 -1.37
CA TYR A 135 -10.21 3.23 -1.43
C TYR A 135 -10.42 4.20 -0.30
N LEU A 136 -9.38 4.97 0.01
CA LEU A 136 -9.46 6.00 1.04
C LEU A 136 -9.67 7.37 0.41
N ARG A 137 -10.49 8.18 1.07
CA ARG A 137 -10.67 9.60 0.76
C ARG A 137 -10.60 10.43 2.04
N LEU A 138 -10.41 11.75 1.89
CA LEU A 138 -10.49 12.64 3.05
C LEU A 138 -11.93 12.78 3.54
N ARG A 139 -12.11 12.75 4.87
CA ARG A 139 -13.40 13.03 5.53
C ARG A 139 -13.90 14.43 5.19
N LYS A 140 -13.01 15.43 5.24
CA LYS A 140 -13.31 16.82 4.86
C LYS A 140 -12.66 17.13 3.51
N ARG A 141 -13.45 17.09 2.43
CA ARG A 141 -12.94 17.26 1.04
C ARG A 141 -13.53 18.45 0.26
N GLU A 142 -14.57 19.06 0.81
CA GLU A 142 -15.34 20.13 0.19
C GLU A 142 -14.87 21.49 0.74
N ASP A 143 -15.21 22.58 0.04
CA ASP A 143 -14.98 23.96 0.50
C ASP A 143 -13.54 24.24 0.96
N GLY A 144 -12.54 23.75 0.21
CA GLY A 144 -11.13 23.94 0.57
C GLY A 144 -10.60 23.03 1.67
N ARG A 145 -11.45 22.43 2.50
CA ARG A 145 -11.05 21.63 3.67
C ARG A 145 -10.23 20.38 3.36
N HIS A 146 -10.12 20.01 2.08
CA HIS A 146 -9.16 19.02 1.60
C HIS A 146 -7.69 19.40 1.88
N LEU A 147 -7.40 20.67 2.18
CA LEU A 147 -6.08 21.15 2.59
C LEU A 147 -5.84 21.05 4.12
N TYR A 148 -6.82 20.59 4.90
CA TYR A 148 -6.57 20.25 6.29
C TYR A 148 -5.59 19.07 6.36
N PRO A 149 -4.55 19.14 7.21
CA PRO A 149 -3.64 18.04 7.39
C PRO A 149 -4.34 16.89 8.13
N ILE A 150 -3.92 15.68 7.78
CA ILE A 150 -4.11 14.47 8.58
C ILE A 150 -3.01 14.39 9.65
N ARG A 151 -3.15 13.46 10.60
CA ARG A 151 -2.08 13.15 11.55
C ARG A 151 -0.82 12.73 10.80
N HIS A 152 0.32 13.27 11.18
CA HIS A 152 1.63 12.89 10.67
C HIS A 152 2.73 13.27 11.68
N MET A 153 4.00 13.04 11.35
CA MET A 153 5.14 13.15 12.29
C MET A 153 5.23 14.45 13.11
N ASP A 154 4.79 15.58 12.54
CA ASP A 154 4.89 16.91 13.18
C ASP A 154 3.55 17.40 13.74
N ILE A 155 2.45 16.71 13.40
CA ILE A 155 1.09 17.09 13.78
C ILE A 155 0.45 15.92 14.52
N GLU A 156 0.36 16.09 15.84
CA GLU A 156 0.10 15.03 16.84
C GLU A 156 1.19 13.96 16.90
N GLY A 157 1.85 13.62 15.79
CA GLY A 157 2.92 12.63 15.71
C GLY A 157 2.39 11.20 15.81
N PHE A 158 3.14 10.23 15.32
CA PHE A 158 2.89 8.82 15.62
C PHE A 158 3.76 8.40 16.81
N GLU A 159 3.21 7.59 17.72
CA GLU A 159 3.98 7.05 18.85
C GLU A 159 5.01 6.00 18.39
N ASN A 160 4.62 5.18 17.41
CA ASN A 160 5.43 4.19 16.71
C ASN A 160 5.22 4.35 15.20
N ASP A 161 6.00 3.65 14.38
CA ASP A 161 5.79 3.63 12.93
C ASP A 161 4.34 3.20 12.57
N PRO A 162 3.60 4.00 11.78
CA PRO A 162 2.20 3.73 11.47
C PRO A 162 1.97 2.46 10.64
N TYR A 163 3.02 1.89 10.03
CA TYR A 163 2.93 0.59 9.36
C TYR A 163 2.85 -0.57 10.34
N GLY A 164 3.17 -0.39 11.62
CA GLY A 164 3.12 -1.47 12.59
C GLY A 164 1.73 -2.09 12.69
N SER A 165 0.69 -1.27 12.78
CA SER A 165 -0.70 -1.77 12.82
C SER A 165 -1.21 -2.23 11.46
N ILE A 166 -0.84 -1.54 10.37
CA ILE A 166 -1.25 -1.90 9.01
C ILE A 166 -0.65 -3.25 8.60
N ALA A 167 0.66 -3.46 8.81
CA ALA A 167 1.35 -4.69 8.46
C ALA A 167 0.89 -5.86 9.33
N ALA A 168 0.71 -5.66 10.64
CA ALA A 168 0.16 -6.68 11.53
C ALA A 168 -1.25 -7.11 11.09
N GLU A 169 -2.10 -6.14 10.73
CA GLU A 169 -3.42 -6.42 10.19
C GLU A 169 -3.34 -7.16 8.86
N MET A 170 -2.44 -6.76 7.94
CA MET A 170 -2.25 -7.44 6.65
C MET A 170 -1.75 -8.89 6.80
N VAL A 171 -0.99 -9.20 7.85
CA VAL A 171 -0.63 -10.58 8.19
C VAL A 171 -1.83 -11.35 8.73
N GLY A 172 -2.62 -10.74 9.62
CA GLY A 172 -3.81 -11.37 10.19
C GLY A 172 -3.52 -12.58 11.08
N GLU A 173 -4.55 -13.37 11.36
CA GLU A 173 -4.44 -14.60 12.16
C GLU A 173 -3.97 -15.77 11.28
N ARG A 174 -2.92 -16.48 11.73
CA ARG A 174 -2.33 -17.62 10.98
C ARG A 174 -3.09 -18.94 11.13
N GLU A 175 -4.23 -18.94 11.83
CA GLU A 175 -4.97 -20.17 12.16
C GLU A 175 -5.92 -20.62 11.04
N THR A 176 -6.01 -19.86 9.93
CA THR A 176 -6.88 -20.20 8.79
C THR A 176 -6.07 -20.78 7.63
N ASP A 177 -6.52 -21.91 7.06
CA ASP A 177 -5.95 -22.50 5.84
C ASP A 177 -6.31 -21.71 4.55
N ILE A 178 -6.96 -20.54 4.67
CA ILE A 178 -7.41 -19.72 3.55
C ILE A 178 -6.27 -18.78 3.15
N ASN A 179 -5.83 -18.86 1.90
CA ASN A 179 -4.81 -17.94 1.40
C ASN A 179 -5.45 -16.58 1.07
N THR A 180 -4.87 -15.50 1.60
CA THR A 180 -5.27 -14.12 1.28
C THR A 180 -4.05 -13.25 1.03
N ASP A 181 -3.96 -12.71 -0.18
CA ASP A 181 -2.96 -11.71 -0.55
C ASP A 181 -3.57 -10.30 -0.46
N LEU A 182 -2.79 -9.33 0.02
CA LEU A 182 -3.26 -7.95 0.23
C LEU A 182 -2.26 -6.94 -0.33
N ALA A 183 -2.76 -5.87 -0.90
CA ALA A 183 -1.96 -4.72 -1.32
C ALA A 183 -2.59 -3.42 -0.85
N VAL A 184 -1.79 -2.62 -0.13
CA VAL A 184 -2.04 -1.21 0.13
C VAL A 184 -1.22 -0.41 -0.87
N GLN A 185 -1.91 0.18 -1.85
CA GLN A 185 -1.28 0.94 -2.94
C GLN A 185 -1.52 2.44 -2.74
N THR A 186 -0.44 3.21 -2.74
CA THR A 186 -0.45 4.67 -2.80
C THR A 186 0.06 5.13 -4.16
N ILE A 187 -0.84 5.59 -5.03
CA ILE A 187 -0.46 6.32 -6.23
C ILE A 187 -0.12 7.76 -5.85
N PHE A 188 1.06 8.24 -6.24
CA PHE A 188 1.52 9.59 -5.92
C PHE A 188 2.01 10.34 -7.15
N GLU A 189 1.74 11.64 -7.21
CA GLU A 189 2.18 12.53 -8.29
C GLU A 189 2.62 13.87 -7.66
N SER A 190 3.84 14.33 -7.94
CA SER A 190 4.31 15.63 -7.45
C SER A 190 3.44 16.77 -7.97
N VAL A 191 3.06 17.71 -7.10
CA VAL A 191 2.37 18.94 -7.50
C VAL A 191 3.36 20.08 -7.68
N SER A 192 2.92 21.17 -8.30
CA SER A 192 3.69 22.39 -8.36
C SER A 192 3.96 22.93 -6.94
N ASN A 193 5.11 23.60 -6.76
CA ASN A 193 5.55 24.13 -5.46
C ASN A 193 4.62 25.22 -4.87
N ASP A 194 3.60 25.63 -5.61
CA ASP A 194 2.60 26.62 -5.25
C ASP A 194 1.22 26.02 -4.98
N TRP A 195 1.10 24.70 -4.85
CA TRP A 195 -0.17 24.01 -4.56
C TRP A 195 -0.92 24.59 -3.35
N TRP A 196 -0.19 25.13 -2.37
CA TRP A 196 -0.73 25.77 -1.17
C TRP A 196 -1.26 27.19 -1.39
N LYS A 197 -0.93 27.86 -2.51
CA LYS A 197 -1.32 29.24 -2.81
C LYS A 197 -2.76 29.37 -3.31
N GLY A 198 -3.46 28.27 -3.54
CA GLY A 198 -4.78 28.29 -4.15
C GLY A 198 -4.71 28.72 -5.63
N GLY A 199 -5.87 28.81 -6.25
CA GLY A 199 -6.03 29.27 -7.63
C GLY A 199 -7.13 30.31 -7.72
N LEU A 200 -7.41 30.83 -8.92
CA LEU A 200 -8.44 31.86 -9.13
C LEU A 200 -9.82 31.49 -8.53
N LEU A 201 -10.13 30.19 -8.49
CA LEU A 201 -11.40 29.63 -7.99
C LEU A 201 -11.20 28.64 -6.83
N SER A 202 -9.98 28.48 -6.32
CA SER A 202 -9.65 27.49 -5.29
C SER A 202 -8.99 28.18 -4.10
N PRO A 203 -9.45 27.93 -2.86
CA PRO A 203 -8.88 28.59 -1.68
C PRO A 203 -7.43 28.16 -1.46
N SER A 204 -6.64 29.08 -0.94
CA SER A 204 -5.29 28.83 -0.47
C SER A 204 -5.29 28.27 0.96
N ILE A 205 -4.14 27.75 1.40
CA ILE A 205 -3.90 27.42 2.81
C ILE A 205 -4.12 28.65 3.71
N ASP A 206 -3.89 29.85 3.19
CA ASP A 206 -3.99 31.11 3.91
C ASP A 206 -5.46 31.48 4.14
N ASP A 207 -6.27 31.39 3.08
CA ASP A 207 -7.71 31.63 3.14
C ASP A 207 -8.37 30.69 4.14
N ILE A 208 -7.99 29.41 4.11
CA ILE A 208 -8.54 28.38 5.01
C ILE A 208 -8.11 28.62 6.46
N ALA A 209 -6.84 28.97 6.68
CA ALA A 209 -6.37 29.27 8.02
C ALA A 209 -6.96 30.57 8.57
N ASP A 210 -7.27 31.53 7.72
CA ASP A 210 -7.94 32.77 8.10
C ASP A 210 -9.43 32.54 8.37
N GLU A 211 -10.09 31.66 7.62
CA GLU A 211 -11.45 31.18 7.90
C GLU A 211 -11.52 30.47 9.26
N LEU A 212 -10.54 29.62 9.59
CA LEU A 212 -10.44 29.00 10.92
C LEU A 212 -10.21 30.04 12.02
N LYS A 213 -9.50 31.14 11.76
CA LYS A 213 -9.32 32.22 12.74
C LYS A 213 -10.52 33.15 12.88
N ASN A 214 -11.33 33.26 11.85
CA ASN A 214 -12.55 34.06 11.86
C ASN A 214 -13.73 33.16 11.47
N PRO A 215 -14.03 32.13 12.27
CA PRO A 215 -15.07 31.19 11.90
C PRO A 215 -16.41 31.93 11.89
N ARG A 216 -17.18 31.74 10.82
CA ARG A 216 -18.55 32.22 10.79
C ARG A 216 -19.45 31.26 11.55
N ARG A 217 -20.47 31.76 12.23
CA ARG A 217 -21.54 30.89 12.76
C ARG A 217 -22.18 30.15 11.59
N ASP A 218 -22.10 28.82 11.63
CA ASP A 218 -23.00 27.98 10.86
C ASP A 218 -24.40 28.19 11.42
N GLU A 219 -25.23 28.93 10.69
CA GLU A 219 -26.64 29.03 11.02
C GLU A 219 -27.31 27.71 10.64
N GLY A 220 -27.28 26.74 11.57
CA GLY A 220 -27.77 25.39 11.36
C GLY A 220 -29.18 25.32 10.77
N PHE A 221 -29.53 24.14 10.22
CA PHE A 221 -30.77 23.70 9.55
C PHE A 221 -32.04 24.58 9.67
N LYS A 222 -32.31 25.16 10.84
CA LYS A 222 -33.40 26.13 11.10
C LYS A 222 -33.31 27.41 10.25
N HIS A 223 -32.12 27.92 9.92
CA HIS A 223 -31.96 29.12 9.10
C HIS A 223 -32.10 28.84 7.60
N ALA A 224 -31.61 27.68 7.14
CA ALA A 224 -31.88 27.17 5.79
C ALA A 224 -33.39 27.02 5.54
N LEU A 225 -34.12 26.45 6.52
CA LEU A 225 -35.59 26.34 6.46
C LEU A 225 -36.29 27.71 6.44
N LYS A 226 -35.79 28.69 7.21
CA LYS A 226 -36.35 30.05 7.23
C LYS A 226 -36.12 30.81 5.92
N LYS A 227 -34.98 30.58 5.24
CA LYS A 227 -34.69 31.16 3.93
C LYS A 227 -35.58 30.57 2.83
N GLU A 228 -35.83 29.26 2.86
CA GLU A 228 -36.76 28.61 1.95
C GLU A 228 -38.20 29.13 2.12
N LEU A 229 -38.61 29.41 3.37
CA LEU A 229 -39.92 29.96 3.68
C LEU A 229 -40.02 31.49 3.45
N PHE A 230 -38.92 32.24 3.53
CA PHE A 230 -38.91 33.71 3.43
C PHE A 230 -37.66 34.25 2.70
N PRO A 231 -37.58 34.10 1.36
CA PRO A 231 -36.37 34.40 0.59
C PRO A 231 -35.98 35.89 0.56
N ASN A 232 -36.91 36.81 0.79
CA ASN A 232 -36.68 38.27 0.68
C ASN A 232 -36.47 38.98 2.03
N LYS A 233 -36.33 38.25 3.14
CA LYS A 233 -36.19 38.84 4.50
C LYS A 233 -34.92 38.47 5.25
N PHE A 234 -34.13 37.53 4.73
CA PHE A 234 -32.95 37.01 5.42
C PHE A 234 -31.77 36.96 4.44
N ASP A 235 -30.83 37.88 4.61
CA ASP A 235 -29.49 37.75 4.04
C ASP A 235 -28.67 36.83 4.95
N VAL A 236 -28.07 35.79 4.37
CA VAL A 236 -27.18 34.88 5.11
C VAL A 236 -25.82 35.58 5.24
N VAL A 237 -25.73 36.50 6.20
CA VAL A 237 -24.44 36.99 6.69
C VAL A 237 -24.25 36.30 8.03
N GLY A 238 -23.57 35.13 8.01
CA GLY A 238 -23.26 34.41 9.24
C GLY A 238 -22.53 35.33 10.20
N GLU A 239 -23.03 35.44 11.44
CA GLU A 239 -22.38 36.24 12.47
C GLU A 239 -20.97 35.70 12.74
N ASP A 240 -19.97 36.58 12.76
CA ASP A 240 -18.62 36.20 13.16
C ASP A 240 -18.64 35.66 14.60
N ARG A 241 -18.06 34.47 14.84
CA ARG A 241 -17.86 33.95 16.19
C ARG A 241 -16.41 34.10 16.58
N ASP A 242 -16.15 34.32 17.87
CA ASP A 242 -14.79 34.28 18.38
C ASP A 242 -14.19 32.88 18.15
N PRO A 243 -12.96 32.79 17.60
CA PRO A 243 -12.29 31.51 17.39
C PRO A 243 -11.99 30.85 18.74
N SER A 244 -12.35 29.57 18.86
CA SER A 244 -11.94 28.75 19.99
C SER A 244 -10.43 28.51 19.98
N ASN A 245 -9.87 28.04 21.10
CA ASN A 245 -8.46 27.62 21.13
C ASN A 245 -8.17 26.50 20.12
N LYS A 246 -9.12 25.59 19.91
CA LYS A 246 -9.02 24.54 18.89
C LYS A 246 -8.93 25.13 17.48
N ASP A 247 -9.76 26.12 17.17
CA ASP A 247 -9.75 26.80 15.86
C ASP A 247 -8.42 27.52 15.59
N LYS A 248 -7.86 28.20 16.61
CA LYS A 248 -6.55 28.86 16.51
C LYS A 248 -5.42 27.87 16.30
N GLN A 249 -5.44 26.73 17.00
CA GLN A 249 -4.44 25.67 16.83
C GLN A 249 -4.56 25.05 15.43
N ALA A 250 -5.78 24.70 15.00
CA ALA A 250 -6.04 24.20 13.65
C ALA A 250 -5.55 25.16 12.56
N ALA A 251 -5.77 26.48 12.73
CA ALA A 251 -5.28 27.49 11.79
C ALA A 251 -3.74 27.52 11.71
N ASN A 252 -3.04 27.37 12.84
CA ASN A 252 -1.57 27.33 12.84
C ASN A 252 -1.07 26.06 12.16
N THR A 253 -1.64 24.92 12.53
CA THR A 253 -1.35 23.60 11.94
C THR A 253 -1.57 23.58 10.42
N VAL A 254 -2.65 24.21 9.92
CA VAL A 254 -2.87 24.35 8.48
C VAL A 254 -1.77 25.21 7.82
N ARG A 255 -1.34 26.31 8.45
CA ARG A 255 -0.29 27.20 7.90
C ARG A 255 1.11 26.60 7.93
N GLU A 256 1.39 25.65 8.81
CA GLU A 256 2.71 24.99 8.87
C GLU A 256 3.03 24.24 7.57
N GLN A 257 2.02 23.81 6.82
CA GLN A 257 2.19 23.18 5.50
C GLN A 257 2.63 24.16 4.38
N ARG A 258 2.70 25.47 4.66
CA ARG A 258 3.09 26.48 3.67
C ARG A 258 4.50 26.23 3.15
N GLY A 259 4.66 26.29 1.83
CA GLY A 259 5.96 26.17 1.18
C GLY A 259 6.50 24.75 1.11
N GLU A 260 5.80 23.75 1.65
CA GLU A 260 6.19 22.35 1.49
C GLU A 260 6.01 21.91 0.03
N LYS A 261 6.90 21.02 -0.41
CA LYS A 261 6.65 20.22 -1.61
C LYS A 261 5.44 19.33 -1.36
N GLY A 262 4.60 19.14 -2.38
CA GLY A 262 3.34 18.42 -2.21
C GLY A 262 3.22 17.25 -3.17
N PHE A 263 2.30 16.35 -2.84
CA PHE A 263 1.91 15.23 -3.69
C PHE A 263 0.40 15.11 -3.77
N ARG A 264 -0.13 14.84 -4.97
CA ARG A 264 -1.48 14.29 -5.11
C ARG A 264 -1.40 12.81 -4.81
N LEU A 265 -2.22 12.32 -3.89
CA LEU A 265 -2.21 10.92 -3.48
C LEU A 265 -3.53 10.23 -3.79
N ASN A 266 -3.46 8.92 -3.97
CA ASN A 266 -4.59 8.03 -4.22
C ASN A 266 -4.31 6.70 -3.53
N LEU A 267 -4.99 6.45 -2.42
CA LEU A 267 -4.80 5.24 -1.63
C LEU A 267 -5.88 4.22 -1.96
N ARG A 268 -5.46 2.97 -2.12
CA ARG A 268 -6.30 1.82 -2.44
C ARG A 268 -5.88 0.64 -1.59
N ILE A 269 -6.84 -0.19 -1.23
CA ILE A 269 -6.62 -1.49 -0.62
C ILE A 269 -7.26 -2.52 -1.55
N VAL A 270 -6.50 -3.51 -1.96
CA VAL A 270 -6.96 -4.64 -2.79
C VAL A 270 -6.63 -5.92 -2.06
N GLY A 271 -7.54 -6.88 -2.05
CA GLY A 271 -7.32 -8.20 -1.48
C GLY A 271 -7.78 -9.28 -2.44
N VAL A 272 -7.02 -10.36 -2.52
CA VAL A 272 -7.33 -11.56 -3.32
C VAL A 272 -7.32 -12.76 -2.37
N SER A 273 -8.38 -13.55 -2.35
CA SER A 273 -8.48 -14.71 -1.46
C SER A 273 -9.24 -15.86 -2.07
N ASP A 274 -9.01 -17.08 -1.57
CA ASP A 274 -9.74 -18.28 -1.99
C ASP A 274 -11.21 -18.25 -1.55
N ASP A 275 -11.53 -17.43 -0.54
CA ASP A 275 -12.89 -17.21 -0.06
C ASP A 275 -13.35 -15.74 -0.24
N PRO A 276 -14.57 -15.50 -0.77
CA PRO A 276 -15.06 -14.15 -1.02
C PRO A 276 -15.30 -13.33 0.26
N GLN A 277 -15.72 -13.97 1.37
CA GLN A 277 -15.92 -13.27 2.64
C GLN A 277 -14.58 -12.88 3.25
N MET A 278 -13.58 -13.77 3.15
CA MET A 278 -12.22 -13.46 3.59
C MET A 278 -11.62 -12.31 2.79
N ALA A 279 -11.75 -12.28 1.47
CA ALA A 279 -11.30 -11.13 0.66
C ALA A 279 -11.91 -9.80 1.14
N ILE A 280 -13.22 -9.79 1.45
CA ILE A 280 -13.92 -8.59 1.95
C ILE A 280 -13.43 -8.21 3.34
N GLN A 281 -13.43 -9.16 4.27
CA GLN A 281 -13.07 -8.94 5.67
C GLN A 281 -11.66 -8.37 5.77
N ARG A 282 -10.70 -9.01 5.11
CA ARG A 282 -9.27 -8.63 5.17
C ARG A 282 -9.01 -7.24 4.58
N VAL A 283 -9.72 -6.88 3.51
CA VAL A 283 -9.68 -5.51 2.95
C VAL A 283 -10.30 -4.50 3.91
N ALA A 284 -11.44 -4.83 4.53
CA ALA A 284 -12.13 -3.94 5.46
C ALA A 284 -11.30 -3.68 6.73
N GLU A 285 -10.78 -4.72 7.35
CA GLU A 285 -9.91 -4.65 8.53
C GLU A 285 -8.64 -3.84 8.24
N THR A 286 -7.95 -4.15 7.14
CA THR A 286 -6.76 -3.39 6.71
C THR A 286 -7.10 -1.91 6.46
N ALA A 287 -8.24 -1.61 5.85
CA ALA A 287 -8.66 -0.24 5.59
C ALA A 287 -8.99 0.54 6.88
N GLN A 288 -9.51 -0.13 7.92
CA GLN A 288 -9.81 0.50 9.21
C GLN A 288 -8.56 0.97 9.95
N GLN A 289 -7.40 0.33 9.73
CA GLN A 289 -6.13 0.77 10.33
C GLN A 289 -5.77 2.22 9.98
N PHE A 290 -6.31 2.77 8.89
CA PHE A 290 -6.11 4.17 8.51
C PHE A 290 -6.88 5.18 9.36
N ASP A 291 -7.77 4.76 10.26
CA ASP A 291 -8.37 5.66 11.26
C ASP A 291 -7.31 6.23 12.21
N ALA A 292 -6.16 5.56 12.37
CA ALA A 292 -5.02 6.07 13.13
C ALA A 292 -4.46 7.41 12.60
N TYR A 293 -4.74 7.75 11.33
CA TYR A 293 -4.32 9.01 10.69
C TYR A 293 -5.27 10.19 10.97
N TYR A 294 -6.28 10.00 11.83
CA TYR A 294 -7.18 11.08 12.24
C TYR A 294 -6.44 12.14 13.08
N GLU A 295 -6.57 13.41 12.69
CA GLU A 295 -6.11 14.56 13.48
C GLU A 295 -7.32 15.17 14.20
N SER A 296 -7.32 15.16 15.53
CA SER A 296 -8.35 15.74 16.38
C SER A 296 -8.62 17.25 16.20
N LYS A 297 -7.60 18.07 15.89
CA LYS A 297 -7.70 19.54 15.82
C LYS A 297 -8.46 20.00 14.59
N THR A 298 -8.15 19.42 13.44
CA THR A 298 -8.82 19.71 12.16
C THR A 298 -9.99 18.75 11.91
N GLU A 299 -10.07 17.66 12.68
CA GLU A 299 -10.99 16.53 12.52
C GLU A 299 -10.92 15.96 11.09
N GLN A 300 -9.74 16.00 10.52
CA GLN A 300 -9.44 15.42 9.23
C GLN A 300 -8.88 14.01 9.43
N GLY A 301 -9.19 13.12 8.51
CA GLY A 301 -8.67 11.77 8.49
C GLY A 301 -9.12 11.08 7.22
N PHE A 302 -8.86 9.78 7.14
CA PHE A 302 -9.39 8.97 6.06
C PHE A 302 -10.82 8.51 6.34
N GLU A 303 -11.59 8.38 5.27
CA GLU A 303 -12.87 7.70 5.21
C GLU A 303 -12.70 6.55 4.22
N VAL A 304 -13.04 5.35 4.67
CA VAL A 304 -13.02 4.14 3.84
C VAL A 304 -14.23 4.17 2.90
N VAL A 305 -13.98 3.96 1.62
CA VAL A 305 -15.03 3.76 0.62
C VAL A 305 -14.97 2.33 0.11
N PRO A 306 -15.90 1.45 0.53
CA PRO A 306 -15.98 0.10 0.02
C PRO A 306 -16.38 0.11 -1.46
N LEU A 307 -15.88 -0.86 -2.22
CA LEU A 307 -16.15 -0.99 -3.64
C LEU A 307 -17.04 -2.19 -3.94
N TYR A 308 -17.87 -2.03 -4.98
CA TYR A 308 -18.80 -3.05 -5.45
C TYR A 308 -19.09 -2.94 -6.95
N ASP A 309 -19.62 -4.00 -7.56
CA ASP A 309 -20.03 -4.05 -8.97
C ASP A 309 -18.97 -3.44 -9.93
N LYS A 310 -19.40 -2.51 -10.80
CA LYS A 310 -18.61 -1.82 -11.82
C LYS A 310 -17.60 -0.85 -11.20
N ASN A 311 -17.84 -0.36 -9.99
CA ASN A 311 -16.89 0.55 -9.32
C ASN A 311 -15.67 -0.23 -8.84
N LEU A 312 -15.87 -1.46 -8.36
CA LEU A 312 -14.78 -2.37 -8.03
C LEU A 312 -13.94 -2.67 -9.27
N ILE A 313 -14.55 -3.13 -10.36
CA ILE A 313 -13.83 -3.39 -11.62
C ILE A 313 -13.03 -2.17 -12.08
N ARG A 314 -13.64 -0.98 -12.08
CA ARG A 314 -12.97 0.26 -12.52
C ARG A 314 -11.79 0.64 -11.64
N GLU A 315 -11.88 0.40 -10.33
CA GLU A 315 -10.76 0.66 -9.43
C GLU A 315 -9.68 -0.41 -9.53
N LEU A 316 -10.02 -1.67 -9.81
CA LEU A 316 -9.04 -2.72 -10.10
C LEU A 316 -8.24 -2.41 -11.38
N GLU A 317 -8.91 -2.00 -12.46
CA GLU A 317 -8.23 -1.52 -13.69
C GLU A 317 -7.24 -0.39 -13.38
N ARG A 318 -7.62 0.53 -12.48
CA ARG A 318 -6.73 1.61 -12.07
C ARG A 318 -5.60 1.17 -11.16
N ALA A 319 -5.85 0.18 -10.30
CA ALA A 319 -4.88 -0.35 -9.36
C ALA A 319 -3.77 -1.11 -10.10
N TYR A 320 -4.16 -2.07 -10.94
CA TYR A 320 -3.23 -2.84 -11.77
C TYR A 320 -2.52 -1.94 -12.80
N GLY A 321 -3.26 -1.07 -13.49
CA GLY A 321 -2.68 -0.09 -14.42
C GLY A 321 -1.91 1.06 -13.76
N ARG A 322 -1.89 1.14 -12.42
CA ARG A 322 -1.22 2.20 -11.62
C ARG A 322 -1.57 3.61 -12.09
N THR A 323 -2.86 3.83 -12.37
CA THR A 323 -3.38 5.11 -12.84
C THR A 323 -4.04 5.89 -11.71
N ARG A 324 -4.00 7.22 -11.77
CA ARG A 324 -4.59 8.10 -10.76
C ARG A 324 -6.08 8.35 -11.02
N ALA A 325 -6.89 8.39 -9.96
CA ALA A 325 -8.21 9.00 -9.97
C ALA A 325 -8.14 10.38 -9.28
N ASP A 326 -8.85 11.39 -9.76
CA ASP A 326 -8.89 12.66 -9.03
C ASP A 326 -9.79 12.53 -7.79
N ARG A 327 -9.17 12.61 -6.61
CA ARG A 327 -9.84 12.50 -5.31
C ARG A 327 -9.61 13.72 -4.41
N LYS A 328 -9.04 14.80 -4.96
CA LYS A 328 -8.68 16.02 -4.22
C LYS A 328 -7.81 15.79 -2.98
N LEU A 329 -7.11 14.66 -2.90
CA LEU A 329 -6.18 14.37 -1.84
C LEU A 329 -4.81 14.91 -2.26
N VAL A 330 -4.44 16.06 -1.69
CA VAL A 330 -3.13 16.68 -1.83
C VAL A 330 -2.58 16.92 -0.44
N MET A 331 -1.33 16.55 -0.20
CA MET A 331 -0.66 16.85 1.07
C MET A 331 0.79 17.21 0.88
N GLY A 332 1.34 17.91 1.88
CA GLY A 332 2.77 18.17 1.99
C GLY A 332 3.58 16.88 2.16
N VAL A 333 4.87 16.99 1.86
CA VAL A 333 5.81 15.87 1.90
C VAL A 333 5.84 15.15 3.24
N ARG A 334 5.59 15.86 4.34
CA ARG A 334 5.59 15.28 5.70
C ARG A 334 4.39 14.37 5.96
N GLY A 335 3.22 14.74 5.47
CA GLY A 335 2.06 13.85 5.49
C GLY A 335 2.29 12.65 4.56
N ALA A 336 2.84 12.91 3.37
CA ALA A 336 3.06 11.88 2.36
C ALA A 336 4.06 10.82 2.83
N ALA A 337 5.08 11.24 3.57
CA ALA A 337 6.07 10.37 4.18
C ALA A 337 5.49 9.40 5.22
N GLY A 338 4.37 9.73 5.87
CA GLY A 338 3.67 8.79 6.77
C GLY A 338 2.89 7.70 6.04
N LEU A 339 2.74 7.79 4.71
CA LEU A 339 2.00 6.85 3.86
C LEU A 339 2.89 6.12 2.85
N MET A 340 4.14 6.56 2.73
CA MET A 340 5.09 6.13 1.71
C MET A 340 6.51 6.21 2.29
N HIS A 341 6.81 5.31 3.23
CA HIS A 341 8.14 5.11 3.78
C HIS A 341 8.54 3.65 3.75
N ILE A 342 9.84 3.39 3.95
CA ILE A 342 10.34 2.05 4.28
C ILE A 342 10.41 2.00 5.80
N PRO A 343 9.86 0.96 6.46
CA PRO A 343 9.77 0.93 7.91
C PRO A 343 11.12 0.69 8.57
N ASN A 344 11.18 0.90 9.88
CA ASN A 344 12.32 0.62 10.76
C ASN A 344 11.93 -0.40 11.85
N ASN A 345 12.81 -0.62 12.82
CA ASN A 345 12.56 -1.53 13.96
C ASN A 345 11.36 -1.19 14.86
N ASP A 346 10.68 -0.05 14.67
CA ASP A 346 9.47 0.28 15.42
C ASP A 346 8.28 -0.60 15.00
N ILE A 347 8.33 -1.25 13.82
CA ILE A 347 7.35 -2.28 13.46
C ILE A 347 7.82 -3.66 13.93
N ASN A 348 7.09 -4.24 14.89
CA ASN A 348 7.39 -5.57 15.45
C ASN A 348 6.68 -6.70 14.66
N THR A 349 6.67 -6.61 13.33
CA THR A 349 6.06 -7.64 12.48
C THR A 349 7.14 -8.62 12.01
N GLN A 350 7.01 -9.90 12.39
CA GLN A 350 7.99 -10.94 12.05
C GLN A 350 8.00 -11.28 10.55
N ASP A 351 6.89 -11.05 9.87
CA ASP A 351 6.70 -11.39 8.45
C ASP A 351 7.21 -10.33 7.49
N VAL A 352 7.82 -9.27 8.02
CA VAL A 352 8.64 -8.36 7.21
C VAL A 352 9.97 -9.05 6.96
N LYS A 353 10.32 -9.23 5.69
CA LYS A 353 11.63 -9.75 5.31
C LYS A 353 12.67 -8.67 5.58
N TRP A 354 13.36 -8.73 6.72
CA TRP A 354 14.41 -7.79 7.09
C TRP A 354 15.73 -8.10 6.37
N SER A 355 16.50 -7.09 5.98
CA SER A 355 17.90 -7.27 5.57
C SER A 355 18.71 -7.65 6.82
N LEU A 356 19.52 -8.71 6.71
CA LEU A 356 20.33 -9.24 7.81
C LEU A 356 21.73 -8.60 7.88
N THR A 357 22.08 -7.80 6.87
CA THR A 357 23.40 -7.22 6.68
C THR A 357 23.28 -5.72 6.44
N SER A 358 23.81 -4.92 7.34
CA SER A 358 24.08 -3.49 7.08
C SER A 358 25.13 -3.37 5.98
N HIS A 359 24.96 -2.45 5.03
CA HIS A 359 26.03 -2.06 4.09
C HIS A 359 27.14 -1.27 4.80
N ALA A 360 27.09 -1.14 6.13
CA ALA A 360 28.18 -0.68 6.99
C ALA A 360 29.39 -1.64 6.95
N GLY A 361 30.02 -1.69 5.79
CA GLY A 361 31.09 -2.59 5.45
C GLY A 361 31.43 -2.48 3.98
N ASP A 362 31.50 -1.25 3.43
CA ASP A 362 32.31 -1.00 2.24
C ASP A 362 33.68 -1.60 2.53
N VAL A 363 33.94 -2.76 1.95
CA VAL A 363 35.26 -3.39 1.94
C VAL A 363 36.17 -2.33 1.30
N PRO A 364 37.15 -1.76 2.04
CA PRO A 364 38.00 -0.71 1.49
C PRO A 364 38.53 -1.15 0.12
N ALA A 365 38.68 -0.24 -0.84
CA ALA A 365 39.19 -0.60 -2.17
C ALA A 365 40.56 -1.33 -2.15
N ASN A 366 41.26 -1.26 -1.00
CA ASN A 366 42.53 -1.94 -0.69
C ASN A 366 42.40 -3.11 0.30
N ALA A 367 41.20 -3.61 0.60
CA ALA A 367 41.08 -4.83 1.38
C ALA A 367 41.63 -5.99 0.53
N PRO A 368 42.49 -6.84 1.10
CA PRO A 368 43.06 -7.97 0.36
C PRO A 368 41.92 -8.85 -0.13
N ARG A 369 41.89 -9.11 -1.44
CA ARG A 369 40.92 -10.04 -2.01
C ARG A 369 41.37 -11.45 -1.62
N PHE A 370 40.44 -12.39 -1.49
CA PHE A 370 40.75 -13.80 -1.20
C PHE A 370 41.69 -14.45 -2.25
N THR A 371 41.97 -13.78 -3.37
CA THR A 371 42.97 -14.17 -4.38
C THR A 371 44.41 -13.88 -3.98
N ASP A 372 44.65 -13.06 -2.96
CA ASP A 372 45.99 -12.56 -2.61
C ASP A 372 46.69 -13.42 -1.52
N TYR A 373 46.09 -14.55 -1.13
CA TYR A 373 46.59 -15.45 -0.08
C TYR A 373 47.00 -16.86 -0.55
N HIS A 374 47.14 -17.09 -1.86
CA HIS A 374 47.71 -18.33 -2.37
C HIS A 374 48.87 -18.07 -3.33
N GLU A 375 50.09 -18.03 -2.79
CA GLU A 375 51.25 -18.50 -3.54
C GLU A 375 51.04 -20.00 -3.82
N PRO A 376 51.11 -20.46 -5.09
CA PRO A 376 50.87 -21.84 -5.43
C PRO A 376 52.15 -22.65 -5.18
N ASP A 377 52.33 -23.13 -3.94
CA ASP A 377 53.23 -24.27 -3.70
C ASP A 377 52.43 -25.57 -3.87
N ASP A 378 52.97 -26.43 -4.73
CA ASP A 378 52.47 -27.73 -5.15
C ASP A 378 51.76 -28.51 -4.05
N VAL A 379 50.48 -28.82 -4.27
CA VAL A 379 49.80 -29.92 -3.58
C VAL A 379 49.29 -30.88 -4.65
N SER A 380 49.99 -32.01 -4.79
CA SER A 380 49.63 -33.09 -5.71
C SER A 380 48.39 -33.80 -5.20
N TRP A 381 47.26 -33.61 -5.88
CA TRP A 381 46.04 -34.35 -5.63
C TRP A 381 46.14 -35.76 -6.24
N GLU A 382 46.85 -36.67 -5.58
CA GLU A 382 46.55 -38.08 -5.74
C GLU A 382 45.18 -38.36 -5.13
N LYS A 383 44.24 -38.76 -6.00
CA LYS A 383 42.98 -39.39 -5.63
C LYS A 383 43.29 -40.61 -4.78
N ASP A 384 42.81 -40.63 -3.55
CA ASP A 384 41.98 -41.73 -3.04
C ASP A 384 41.43 -41.40 -1.65
N VAL A 385 40.21 -41.89 -1.41
CA VAL A 385 39.49 -41.90 -0.13
C VAL A 385 38.77 -40.60 0.26
N ARG A 386 37.59 -40.38 -0.35
CA ARG A 386 36.35 -39.92 0.31
C ARG A 386 35.18 -40.01 -0.69
N SER A 387 34.74 -41.24 -0.97
CA SER A 387 33.41 -41.50 -1.53
C SER A 387 32.42 -41.67 -0.39
N PHE A 388 31.65 -40.62 -0.11
CA PHE A 388 30.26 -40.79 0.31
C PHE A 388 29.45 -40.31 -0.89
N GLU A 389 28.95 -41.24 -1.67
CA GLU A 389 28.04 -40.98 -2.79
C GLU A 389 26.74 -40.42 -2.19
N LEU A 390 26.58 -39.10 -2.29
CA LEU A 390 25.28 -38.45 -2.32
C LEU A 390 24.96 -38.24 -3.80
N ASP A 391 24.22 -39.19 -4.36
CA ASP A 391 23.52 -38.99 -5.62
C ASP A 391 22.49 -37.86 -5.43
N GLY A 392 22.60 -36.81 -6.25
CA GLY A 392 21.62 -35.74 -6.36
C GLY A 392 22.23 -34.35 -6.26
N ASP A 393 22.24 -33.65 -7.40
CA ASP A 393 22.74 -32.28 -7.63
C ASP A 393 22.58 -31.34 -6.42
N GLY A 394 23.68 -31.16 -5.69
CA GLY A 394 23.85 -30.08 -4.74
C GLY A 394 24.40 -28.85 -5.43
N ASP A 395 23.53 -27.98 -5.91
CA ASP A 395 23.83 -26.56 -6.16
C ASP A 395 22.51 -25.80 -6.42
N GLN A 396 21.93 -25.22 -5.36
CA GLN A 396 21.03 -24.05 -5.43
C GLN A 396 20.63 -23.58 -4.03
N TRP A 397 21.40 -22.68 -3.43
CA TRP A 397 20.84 -21.72 -2.47
C TRP A 397 20.31 -20.53 -3.27
N ARG A 398 19.05 -20.59 -3.72
CA ARG A 398 18.37 -19.44 -4.36
C ARG A 398 17.83 -18.52 -3.26
N TYR A 399 18.43 -17.36 -3.11
CA TYR A 399 17.89 -16.25 -2.31
C TYR A 399 17.01 -15.34 -3.19
N ASP A 400 16.04 -15.90 -3.89
CA ASP A 400 15.16 -15.12 -4.75
C ASP A 400 13.79 -15.00 -4.09
N ILE A 401 13.32 -13.78 -3.88
CA ILE A 401 11.88 -13.54 -3.95
C ILE A 401 11.57 -13.77 -5.44
N PRO A 402 10.72 -14.72 -5.81
CA PRO A 402 10.28 -14.79 -7.20
C PRO A 402 9.70 -13.43 -7.56
N SER A 403 10.01 -12.94 -8.76
CA SER A 403 9.20 -11.86 -9.31
C SER A 403 7.72 -12.23 -9.12
N THR A 404 6.86 -11.27 -8.78
CA THR A 404 5.40 -11.52 -8.62
C THR A 404 4.71 -11.83 -9.95
N TRP A 405 5.50 -12.16 -10.96
CA TRP A 405 5.08 -12.55 -12.29
C TRP A 405 5.15 -14.08 -12.35
N VAL A 406 3.97 -14.69 -12.53
CA VAL A 406 3.82 -16.07 -12.99
C VAL A 406 3.43 -15.95 -14.46
N ASP A 407 4.11 -16.70 -15.34
CA ASP A 407 3.77 -16.70 -16.77
C ASP A 407 2.31 -17.17 -16.95
N PRO A 408 1.46 -16.45 -17.69
CA PRO A 408 0.12 -16.94 -18.06
C PRO A 408 0.12 -18.35 -18.67
N GLU A 409 1.21 -18.78 -19.30
CA GLU A 409 1.37 -20.14 -19.87
C GLU A 409 1.72 -21.22 -18.83
N GLU A 410 2.25 -20.85 -17.65
CA GLU A 410 2.55 -21.80 -16.55
C GLU A 410 1.29 -22.23 -15.77
N TYR A 411 0.13 -21.64 -16.04
CA TYR A 411 -1.17 -22.08 -15.51
C TYR A 411 -1.75 -23.31 -16.23
N GLY A 412 -1.06 -23.82 -17.27
CA GLY A 412 -1.62 -24.78 -18.23
C GLY A 412 -1.40 -26.28 -17.97
N ASP A 413 -0.59 -26.69 -17.00
CA ASP A 413 -0.19 -28.12 -16.87
C ASP A 413 -0.60 -28.78 -15.54
N TRP A 414 -1.76 -28.40 -14.99
CA TRP A 414 -2.44 -29.23 -14.00
C TRP A 414 -3.35 -30.24 -14.71
N THR A 415 -2.82 -31.43 -14.98
CA THR A 415 -3.64 -32.61 -15.37
C THR A 415 -4.33 -33.16 -14.12
N PRO A 416 -5.68 -33.16 -14.06
CA PRO A 416 -6.39 -33.77 -12.94
C PRO A 416 -6.28 -35.29 -13.04
N GLY A 417 -5.54 -35.88 -12.11
CA GLY A 417 -5.63 -37.30 -11.76
C GLY A 417 -4.49 -38.15 -12.28
N GLU A 418 -3.41 -38.22 -11.51
CA GLU A 418 -2.51 -39.40 -11.48
C GLU A 418 -1.57 -39.38 -10.27
N GLU A 419 -2.06 -39.13 -9.04
CA GLU A 419 -1.30 -39.47 -7.82
C GLU A 419 -2.18 -39.58 -6.55
N GLN A 420 -3.20 -40.43 -6.60
CA GLN A 420 -3.83 -41.02 -5.41
C GLN A 420 -4.24 -42.45 -5.73
N ASP A 421 -3.28 -43.36 -5.85
CA ASP A 421 -3.55 -44.81 -5.89
C ASP A 421 -2.36 -45.67 -5.46
N ARG A 422 -1.49 -45.16 -4.57
CA ARG A 422 -0.34 -45.95 -4.04
C ARG A 422 -0.16 -45.99 -2.52
N GLU A 423 -1.09 -45.48 -1.71
CA GLU A 423 -1.00 -45.60 -0.25
C GLU A 423 -2.24 -46.22 0.43
N GLN A 424 -3.08 -46.93 -0.32
CA GLN A 424 -4.14 -47.78 0.25
C GLN A 424 -4.07 -49.19 -0.32
N GLN A 425 -2.92 -49.84 -0.09
CA GLN A 425 -2.82 -51.30 -0.23
C GLN A 425 -1.77 -51.88 0.72
N GLU A 426 -1.75 -51.42 1.98
CA GLU A 426 -0.92 -52.03 3.01
C GLU A 426 -1.46 -51.79 4.43
N THR A 427 -2.78 -51.93 4.66
CA THR A 427 -3.35 -51.95 6.03
C THR A 427 -4.57 -52.87 6.24
N ASP A 428 -4.90 -53.78 5.32
CA ASP A 428 -6.02 -54.73 5.48
C ASP A 428 -5.60 -56.21 5.58
N ALA A 429 -4.42 -56.46 6.15
CA ALA A 429 -3.93 -57.80 6.43
C ALA A 429 -3.52 -57.98 7.89
N ASP A 430 -4.34 -57.54 8.86
CA ASP A 430 -4.13 -57.92 10.27
C ASP A 430 -5.37 -57.72 11.19
N SER A 431 -6.57 -58.10 10.72
CA SER A 431 -7.74 -58.19 11.61
C SER A 431 -8.70 -59.35 11.34
N GLU A 432 -8.17 -60.54 11.06
CA GLU A 432 -8.91 -61.80 11.29
C GLU A 432 -8.02 -62.82 12.00
N MET A 433 -7.85 -62.68 13.32
CA MET A 433 -7.59 -63.80 14.22
C MET A 433 -7.63 -63.36 15.70
N VAL A 434 -8.83 -63.27 16.30
CA VAL A 434 -9.13 -63.85 17.63
C VAL A 434 -10.65 -64.05 17.71
N LYS A 435 -11.09 -65.32 17.65
CA LYS A 435 -12.44 -65.75 18.00
C LYS A 435 -12.57 -65.83 19.54
N ALA A 436 -13.64 -65.28 20.10
CA ALA A 436 -14.41 -65.84 21.23
C ALA A 436 -15.72 -65.06 21.41
#